data_AF-A0A395IJL6-F1
#
_entry.id   AF-A0A395IJL6-F1
#
_cell.length_a   1.000
_cell.length_b   1.000
_cell.length_c   1.000
_cell.angle_alpha   90.00
_cell.angle_beta   90.00
_cell.angle_gamma   90.00
#
_symmetry.space_group_name_H-M   'P 1'
#
loop_
_entity.id
_entity.type
_entity.pdbx_description
1 polymer ?
#
loop_
_entity_poly.entity_id
_entity_poly.type
_entity_poly.pdbx_seq_one_letter_code
_entity_poly.pdbx_strand_id
1 'polypeptide(L)'
;MHTESPLTPSQIEEKIQNAIIALQLKEFKSIRKAAEYFEVPKSTLIARVAGRKSRTQSHEMAQILSNAEENTLVRWISRLTITGFPATPMLVKEMADEIRLRRVQVASSRIPTSTEILPIGHEWIYRFQKRHPELKTCYSRQLESNRAKEATPENIQAWFDAFRTRLIERKYELDDVYNMDETGFGVGTTQSTRIIVDSTQKSNWKVTAGKQE
;
A
#
# COMPACT_ATOMS: atom_id res chain seq x y z
N MET A 1 -25.47 -1.19 26.08
CA MET A 1 -24.38 -0.26 26.43
C MET A 1 -23.39 -0.28 25.28
N HIS A 2 -23.38 0.76 24.45
CA HIS A 2 -22.41 0.86 23.36
C HIS A 2 -21.09 1.31 23.95
N THR A 3 -20.13 0.40 24.10
CA THR A 3 -18.75 0.74 24.42
C THR A 3 -18.15 1.41 23.20
N GLU A 4 -17.97 2.74 23.24
CA GLU A 4 -17.16 3.44 22.24
C GLU A 4 -15.79 2.75 22.16
N SER A 5 -15.38 2.36 20.95
CA SER A 5 -14.05 1.79 20.75
C SER A 5 -13.00 2.81 21.19
N PRO A 6 -11.94 2.37 21.92
CA PRO A 6 -10.91 3.29 22.38
C PRO A 6 -10.28 4.04 21.20
N LEU A 7 -10.15 5.36 21.34
CA LEU A 7 -9.56 6.22 20.32
C LEU A 7 -8.19 5.71 19.90
N THR A 8 -7.95 5.66 18.59
CA THR A 8 -6.64 5.29 18.06
C THR A 8 -5.60 6.38 18.38
N PRO A 9 -4.30 6.04 18.47
CA PRO A 9 -3.25 7.03 18.72
C PRO A 9 -3.27 8.20 17.73
N SER A 10 -3.67 7.97 16.47
CA SER A 10 -3.79 9.02 15.45
C SER A 10 -4.94 9.99 15.73
N GLN A 11 -6.09 9.49 16.19
CA GLN A 11 -7.24 10.34 16.52
C GLN A 11 -6.96 11.20 17.76
N ILE A 12 -6.24 10.64 18.75
CA ILE A 12 -5.79 11.41 19.93
C ILE A 12 -4.84 12.53 19.50
N GLU A 13 -3.92 12.22 18.59
CA GLU A 13 -2.96 13.18 18.05
C GLU A 13 -3.66 14.32 17.31
N GLU A 14 -4.66 14.01 16.49
CA GLU A 14 -5.46 14.97 15.74
C GLU A 14 -6.24 15.91 16.68
N LYS A 15 -6.89 15.36 17.73
CA LYS A 15 -7.55 16.17 18.77
C LYS A 15 -6.58 17.14 19.45
N ILE A 16 -5.36 16.71 19.76
CA ILE A 16 -4.32 17.58 20.36
C ILE A 16 -3.93 18.69 19.38
N GLN A 17 -3.75 18.38 18.10
CA GLN A 17 -3.34 19.37 17.11
C GLN A 17 -4.44 20.42 16.86
N ASN A 18 -5.70 19.97 16.79
CA ASN A 18 -6.85 20.87 16.69
C ASN A 18 -6.95 21.80 17.91
N ALA A 19 -6.69 21.28 19.12
CA ALA A 19 -6.64 22.10 20.33
C ALA A 19 -5.53 23.16 20.30
N ILE A 20 -4.37 22.84 19.72
CA ILE A 20 -3.27 23.80 19.55
C ILE A 20 -3.66 24.90 18.54
N ILE A 21 -4.26 24.53 17.41
CA ILE A 21 -4.72 25.48 16.38
C ILE A 21 -5.76 26.43 16.98
N ALA A 22 -6.76 25.91 17.69
CA ALA A 22 -7.79 26.73 18.32
C ALA A 22 -7.24 27.69 19.39
N LEU A 23 -6.20 27.28 20.12
CA LEU A 23 -5.48 28.17 21.04
C LEU A 23 -4.70 29.27 20.29
N GLN A 24 -4.07 28.94 19.15
CA GLN A 24 -3.36 29.92 18.32
C GLN A 24 -4.32 30.94 17.69
N LEU A 25 -5.51 30.49 17.26
CA LEU A 25 -6.59 31.34 16.76
C LEU A 25 -7.31 32.14 17.86
N LYS A 26 -6.90 31.99 19.13
CA LYS A 26 -7.49 32.65 20.31
C LYS A 26 -8.98 32.34 20.53
N GLU A 27 -9.48 31.22 20.02
CA GLU A 27 -10.87 30.77 20.26
C GLU A 27 -11.11 30.41 21.73
N PHE A 28 -10.06 29.95 22.42
CA PHE A 28 -10.09 29.61 23.83
C PHE A 28 -9.18 30.53 24.66
N LYS A 29 -9.74 31.08 25.75
CA LYS A 29 -9.01 31.95 26.68
C LYS A 29 -7.96 31.23 27.54
N SER A 30 -8.01 29.90 27.63
CA SER A 30 -7.06 29.12 28.43
C SER A 30 -6.84 27.72 27.87
N ILE A 31 -5.64 27.18 28.10
CA ILE A 31 -5.27 25.80 27.74
C ILE A 31 -6.21 24.79 28.42
N ARG A 32 -6.67 25.07 29.65
CA ARG A 32 -7.62 24.20 30.36
C ARG A 32 -8.95 24.08 29.60
N LYS A 33 -9.50 25.20 29.13
CA LYS A 33 -10.79 25.23 28.43
C LYS A 33 -10.70 24.55 27.06
N ALA A 34 -9.58 24.73 26.35
CA ALA A 34 -9.32 24.00 25.12
C ALA A 34 -9.17 22.49 25.38
N ALA A 35 -8.40 22.10 26.40
CA ALA A 35 -8.20 20.70 26.76
C ALA A 35 -9.53 19.97 27.09
N GLU A 36 -10.42 20.64 27.82
CA GLU A 36 -11.74 20.12 28.14
C GLU A 36 -12.64 20.01 26.91
N TYR A 37 -12.66 21.04 26.05
CA TYR A 37 -13.47 21.04 24.82
C TYR A 37 -13.06 19.95 23.82
N PHE A 38 -11.74 19.77 23.62
CA PHE A 38 -11.21 18.76 22.71
C PHE A 38 -11.01 17.38 23.37
N GLU A 39 -11.40 17.22 24.64
CA GLU A 39 -11.28 15.97 25.42
C GLU A 39 -9.85 15.41 25.47
N VAL A 40 -8.85 16.29 25.57
CA VAL A 40 -7.43 15.92 25.65
C VAL A 40 -6.87 16.17 27.05
N PRO A 41 -5.96 15.33 27.57
CA PRO A 41 -5.33 15.59 28.85
C PRO A 41 -4.58 16.93 28.86
N LYS A 42 -4.89 17.78 29.84
CA LYS A 42 -4.29 19.12 29.99
C LYS A 42 -2.76 19.07 30.02
N SER A 43 -2.18 18.10 30.74
CA SER A 43 -0.72 17.94 30.83
C SER A 43 -0.08 17.67 29.47
N THR A 44 -0.72 16.83 28.65
CA THR A 44 -0.27 16.54 27.27
C THR A 44 -0.36 17.78 26.40
N LEU A 45 -1.45 18.54 26.47
CA LEU A 45 -1.61 19.76 25.68
C LEU A 45 -0.59 20.84 26.08
N ILE A 46 -0.33 21.02 27.38
CA ILE A 46 0.72 21.93 27.87
C ILE A 46 2.09 21.54 27.32
N ALA A 47 2.47 20.26 27.46
CA ALA A 47 3.75 19.77 26.96
C ALA A 47 3.89 19.98 25.44
N ARG A 48 2.77 19.85 24.70
CA ARG A 48 2.75 20.04 23.25
C ARG A 48 2.88 21.49 22.82
N VAL A 49 2.18 22.40 23.49
CA VAL A 49 2.33 23.85 23.29
C VAL A 49 3.75 24.30 23.62
N ALA A 50 4.39 23.68 24.62
CA ALA A 50 5.80 23.92 24.95
C ALA A 50 6.80 23.31 23.93
N GLY A 51 6.33 22.70 22.84
CA GLY A 51 7.17 22.20 21.74
C GLY A 51 7.61 20.74 21.86
N ARG A 52 7.10 19.97 22.83
CA ARG A 52 7.40 18.53 22.91
C ARG A 52 6.80 17.82 21.69
N LYS A 53 7.60 17.02 20.99
CA LYS A 53 7.14 16.26 19.82
C LYS A 53 6.19 15.13 20.22
N SER A 54 5.32 14.70 19.29
CA SER A 54 4.53 13.49 19.48
C SER A 54 5.43 12.26 19.63
N ARG A 55 4.91 11.18 20.18
CA ARG A 55 5.68 9.92 20.30
C ARG A 55 6.12 9.42 18.92
N THR A 56 5.23 9.54 17.94
CA THR A 56 5.46 9.18 16.53
C THR A 56 6.53 10.07 15.89
N GLN A 57 6.43 11.39 16.06
CA GLN A 57 7.42 12.37 15.55
C GLN A 57 8.78 12.23 16.24
N SER A 58 8.81 11.87 17.53
CA SER A 58 10.07 11.66 18.26
C SER A 58 10.86 10.46 17.70
N HIS A 59 10.18 9.45 17.17
CA HIS A 59 10.81 8.30 16.54
C HIS A 59 11.21 8.54 15.08
N GLU A 60 10.75 9.64 14.46
CA GLU A 60 11.08 9.99 13.07
C GLU A 60 12.58 10.08 12.83
N MET A 61 13.35 10.64 13.77
CA MET A 61 14.82 10.74 13.64
C MET A 61 15.52 9.38 13.61
N ALA A 62 14.89 8.34 14.15
CA ALA A 62 15.42 6.98 14.16
C ALA A 62 14.92 6.14 12.97
N GLN A 63 14.03 6.69 12.13
CA GLN A 63 13.56 6.00 10.94
C GLN A 63 14.61 6.07 9.81
N ILE A 64 14.60 5.04 8.98
CA ILE A 64 15.50 4.94 7.82
C ILE A 64 15.16 6.03 6.79
N LEU A 65 13.86 6.19 6.54
CA LEU A 65 13.25 7.23 5.73
C LEU A 65 12.48 8.18 6.65
N SER A 66 12.52 9.47 6.35
CA SER A 66 11.65 10.48 6.96
C SER A 66 10.20 10.24 6.56
N ASN A 67 9.24 10.80 7.31
CA ASN A 67 7.83 10.65 6.98
C ASN A 67 7.50 11.20 5.57
N ALA A 68 8.21 12.25 5.13
CA ALA A 68 8.05 12.80 3.79
C ALA A 68 8.51 11.81 2.70
N GLU A 69 9.65 11.15 2.91
CA GLU A 69 10.19 10.12 2.01
C GLU A 69 9.35 8.84 2.01
N GLU A 70 8.83 8.42 3.17
CA GLU A 70 7.90 7.28 3.22
C GLU A 70 6.61 7.60 2.45
N ASN A 71 6.07 8.82 2.59
CA ASN A 71 4.89 9.25 1.84
C ASN A 71 5.12 9.31 0.32
N THR A 72 6.30 9.69 -0.16
CA THR A 72 6.60 9.63 -1.59
C THR A 72 6.67 8.19 -2.09
N LEU A 73 7.24 7.28 -1.29
CA LEU A 73 7.28 5.86 -1.59
C LEU A 73 5.87 5.24 -1.63
N VAL A 74 4.98 5.61 -0.71
CA VAL A 74 3.57 5.19 -0.72
C VAL A 74 2.85 5.65 -1.98
N ARG A 75 3.02 6.92 -2.38
CA ARG A 75 2.43 7.44 -3.63
C ARG A 75 2.94 6.68 -4.86
N TRP A 76 4.23 6.34 -4.86
CA TRP A 76 4.83 5.56 -5.93
C TRP A 76 4.26 4.13 -6.00
N ILE A 77 4.12 3.44 -4.87
CA ILE A 77 3.47 2.11 -4.79
C ILE A 77 2.01 2.19 -5.27
N SER A 78 1.28 3.22 -4.86
CA SER A 78 -0.11 3.43 -5.26
C SER A 78 -0.22 3.62 -6.78
N ARG A 79 0.69 4.42 -7.37
CA ARG A 79 0.75 4.60 -8.84
C ARG A 79 1.03 3.29 -9.56
N LEU A 80 1.98 2.50 -9.07
CA LEU A 80 2.31 1.18 -9.63
C LEU A 80 1.14 0.20 -9.56
N THR A 81 0.36 0.26 -8.48
CA THR A 81 -0.86 -0.53 -8.32
C THR A 81 -1.90 -0.17 -9.39
N ILE A 82 -2.15 1.12 -9.60
CA ILE A 82 -3.11 1.62 -10.60
C ILE A 82 -2.70 1.24 -12.02
N THR A 83 -1.41 1.27 -12.33
CA THR A 83 -0.91 0.92 -13.67
C THR A 83 -0.83 -0.59 -13.94
N GLY A 84 -1.22 -1.45 -12.98
CA GLY A 84 -1.19 -2.92 -13.14
C GLY A 84 0.20 -3.54 -12.98
N PHE A 85 1.16 -2.81 -12.43
CA PHE A 85 2.53 -3.26 -12.16
C PHE A 85 2.87 -3.15 -10.67
N PRO A 86 2.13 -3.85 -9.79
CA PRO A 86 2.28 -3.70 -8.35
C PRO A 86 3.69 -4.11 -7.89
N ALA A 87 4.24 -3.35 -6.94
CA ALA A 87 5.61 -3.51 -6.48
C ALA A 87 5.79 -4.76 -5.62
N THR A 88 6.93 -5.44 -5.74
CA THR A 88 7.31 -6.51 -4.82
C THR A 88 7.96 -5.93 -3.55
N PRO A 89 7.94 -6.63 -2.41
CA PRO A 89 8.65 -6.20 -1.20
C PRO A 89 10.15 -5.93 -1.42
N MET A 90 10.78 -6.66 -2.35
CA MET A 90 12.19 -6.44 -2.70
C MET A 90 12.36 -5.10 -3.42
N LEU A 91 11.53 -4.86 -4.45
CA LEU A 91 11.57 -3.63 -5.23
C LEU A 91 11.27 -2.39 -4.36
N VAL A 92 10.37 -2.50 -3.38
CA VAL A 92 10.11 -1.41 -2.42
C VAL A 92 11.32 -1.12 -1.54
N LYS A 93 12.09 -2.15 -1.15
CA LYS A 93 13.35 -1.95 -0.40
C LYS A 93 14.43 -1.32 -1.27
N GLU A 94 14.58 -1.77 -2.51
CA GLU A 94 15.52 -1.19 -3.48
C GLU A 94 15.24 0.30 -3.69
N MET A 95 13.96 0.66 -3.89
CA MET A 95 13.54 2.06 -4.02
C MET A 95 13.81 2.87 -2.73
N ALA A 96 13.59 2.27 -1.56
CA ALA A 96 13.91 2.92 -0.29
C ALA A 96 15.43 3.17 -0.12
N ASP A 97 16.27 2.22 -0.54
CA ASP A 97 17.73 2.41 -0.56
C ASP A 97 18.15 3.47 -1.58
N GLU A 98 17.50 3.54 -2.75
CA GLU A 98 17.75 4.62 -3.72
C GLU A 98 17.46 5.99 -3.10
N ILE A 99 16.33 6.15 -2.40
CA ILE A 99 15.98 7.41 -1.72
C ILE A 99 17.07 7.80 -0.70
N ARG A 100 17.57 6.85 0.09
CA ARG A 100 18.65 7.10 1.07
C ARG A 100 19.94 7.53 0.39
N LEU A 101 20.33 6.83 -0.68
CA LEU A 101 21.55 7.14 -1.44
C LEU A 101 21.49 8.56 -2.00
N ARG A 102 20.36 8.94 -2.60
CA ARG A 102 20.12 10.29 -3.13
C ARG A 102 20.18 11.35 -2.04
N ARG A 103 19.60 11.10 -0.86
CA ARG A 103 19.67 12.03 0.29
C ARG A 103 21.11 12.32 0.70
N VAL A 104 21.94 11.28 0.85
CA VAL A 104 23.36 11.45 1.21
C VAL A 104 24.12 12.16 0.09
N GLN A 105 23.84 11.83 -1.18
CA GLN A 105 24.46 12.51 -2.31
C GLN A 105 24.17 14.01 -2.34
N VAL A 106 22.93 14.42 -2.08
CA VAL A 106 22.54 15.83 -2.01
C VAL A 106 23.17 16.54 -0.80
N ALA A 107 23.26 15.87 0.34
CA ALA A 107 23.80 16.46 1.56
C ALA A 107 25.34 16.59 1.56
N SER A 108 26.05 15.66 0.91
CA SER A 108 27.51 15.55 0.96
C SER A 108 28.21 15.81 -0.38
N SER A 109 27.46 16.05 -1.46
CA SER A 109 27.96 16.21 -2.84
C SER A 109 28.88 15.06 -3.29
N ARG A 110 28.72 13.86 -2.71
CA ARG A 110 29.55 12.67 -2.95
C ARG A 110 28.65 11.45 -3.16
N ILE A 111 29.11 10.51 -3.97
CA ILE A 111 28.44 9.21 -4.12
C ILE A 111 28.80 8.38 -2.89
N PRO A 112 27.83 7.96 -2.07
CA PRO A 112 28.10 7.14 -0.89
C PRO A 112 28.62 5.78 -1.32
N THR A 113 29.63 5.26 -0.62
CA THR A 113 30.11 3.90 -0.90
C THR A 113 29.18 2.90 -0.21
N SER A 114 29.01 1.69 -0.76
CA SER A 114 28.13 0.64 -0.16
C SER A 114 28.49 0.27 1.29
N THR A 115 29.70 0.62 1.74
CA THR A 115 30.18 0.44 3.12
C THR A 115 29.68 1.51 4.09
N GLU A 116 29.22 2.66 3.61
CA GLU A 116 28.75 3.79 4.44
C GLU A 116 27.25 3.69 4.77
N ILE A 117 26.49 2.97 3.95
CA ILE A 117 25.04 2.79 4.12
C ILE A 117 24.76 1.34 4.47
N LEU A 118 24.42 1.11 5.74
CA LEU A 118 23.94 -0.19 6.18
C LEU A 118 22.69 -0.61 5.41
N PRO A 119 22.60 -1.87 4.95
CA PRO A 119 21.46 -2.36 4.19
C PRO A 119 20.18 -2.27 5.01
N ILE A 120 19.05 -2.07 4.32
CA ILE A 120 17.74 -2.07 4.99
C ILE A 120 17.45 -3.45 5.58
N GLY A 121 17.24 -3.48 6.90
CA GLY A 121 16.93 -4.71 7.64
C GLY A 121 15.67 -5.41 7.13
N HIS A 122 15.60 -6.74 7.29
CA HIS A 122 14.50 -7.55 6.77
C HIS A 122 13.12 -7.08 7.27
N GLU A 123 13.03 -6.72 8.56
CA GLU A 123 11.83 -6.23 9.26
C GLU A 123 11.35 -4.84 8.84
N TRP A 124 12.16 -4.07 8.11
CA TRP A 124 11.80 -2.70 7.78
C TRP A 124 10.48 -2.63 7.01
N ILE A 125 10.26 -3.56 6.07
CA ILE A 125 9.03 -3.58 5.25
C ILE A 125 7.78 -3.81 6.08
N TYR A 126 7.86 -4.66 7.12
CA TYR A 126 6.75 -4.90 8.04
C TYR A 126 6.46 -3.66 8.88
N ARG A 127 7.51 -2.99 9.37
CA ARG A 127 7.37 -1.74 10.13
C ARG A 127 6.83 -0.60 9.27
N PHE A 128 7.26 -0.51 8.01
CA PHE A 128 6.75 0.44 7.00
C PHE A 128 5.26 0.23 6.76
N GLN A 129 4.81 -1.01 6.50
CA GLN A 129 3.39 -1.33 6.35
C GLN A 129 2.58 -1.05 7.62
N LYS A 130 3.15 -1.27 8.80
CA LYS A 130 2.48 -0.93 10.07
C LYS A 130 2.26 0.58 10.23
N ARG A 131 3.13 1.42 9.66
CA ARG A 131 2.97 2.88 9.62
C ARG A 131 1.99 3.33 8.53
N HIS A 132 1.88 2.57 7.45
CA HIS A 132 1.06 2.83 6.28
C HIS A 132 -0.03 1.76 6.09
N PRO A 133 -1.07 1.74 6.95
CA PRO A 133 -2.14 0.74 6.89
C PRO A 133 -2.95 0.78 5.58
N GLU A 134 -2.84 1.87 4.81
CA GLU A 134 -3.34 1.98 3.45
C GLU A 134 -2.68 0.98 2.49
N LEU A 135 -1.49 0.46 2.79
CA LEU A 135 -0.82 -0.55 2.00
C LEU A 135 -1.07 -1.96 2.56
N LYS A 136 -1.46 -2.88 1.68
CA LYS A 136 -1.65 -4.30 1.99
C LYS A 136 -0.68 -5.16 1.21
N THR A 137 -0.20 -6.21 1.87
CA THR A 137 0.49 -7.30 1.20
C THR A 137 -0.54 -8.30 0.68
N CYS A 138 -0.44 -8.70 -0.58
CA CYS A 138 -1.19 -9.82 -1.12
C CYS A 138 -0.35 -10.65 -2.09
N TYR A 139 -0.86 -11.80 -2.50
CA TYR A 139 -0.27 -12.60 -3.58
C TYR A 139 -0.96 -12.25 -4.88
N SER A 140 -0.17 -11.82 -5.86
CA SER A 140 -0.64 -11.63 -7.23
C SER A 140 -0.53 -12.91 -8.01
N ARG A 141 -1.52 -13.20 -8.85
CA ARG A 141 -1.40 -14.18 -9.94
C ARG A 141 -1.15 -13.43 -11.24
N GLN A 142 -0.32 -14.03 -12.09
CA GLN A 142 -0.11 -13.50 -13.44
C GLN A 142 -1.41 -13.63 -14.24
N LEU A 143 -1.78 -12.55 -14.91
CA LEU A 143 -2.87 -12.54 -15.89
C LEU A 143 -2.29 -12.08 -17.22
N GLU A 144 -2.51 -12.87 -18.27
CA GLU A 144 -2.04 -12.50 -19.60
C GLU A 144 -2.76 -11.26 -20.11
N SER A 145 -2.01 -10.37 -20.78
CA SER A 145 -2.51 -9.12 -21.31
C SER A 145 -3.69 -9.27 -22.26
N ASN A 146 -3.71 -10.33 -23.07
CA ASN A 146 -4.79 -10.59 -24.02
C ASN A 146 -6.08 -10.94 -23.28
N ARG A 147 -5.99 -11.83 -22.28
CA ARG A 147 -7.11 -12.16 -21.39
C ARG A 147 -7.62 -10.93 -20.64
N ALA A 148 -6.72 -10.07 -20.15
CA ALA A 148 -7.11 -8.85 -19.46
C ALA A 148 -7.88 -7.85 -20.36
N LYS A 149 -7.64 -7.86 -21.68
CA LYS A 149 -8.28 -6.96 -22.65
C LYS A 149 -9.55 -7.55 -23.25
N GLU A 150 -9.57 -8.84 -23.55
CA GLU A 150 -10.61 -9.49 -24.35
C GLU A 150 -11.70 -10.18 -23.52
N ALA A 151 -11.42 -10.54 -22.27
CA ALA A 151 -12.37 -11.20 -21.38
C ALA A 151 -13.38 -10.20 -20.76
N THR A 152 -14.08 -9.45 -21.61
CA THR A 152 -15.19 -8.59 -21.17
C THR A 152 -16.43 -9.44 -20.89
N PRO A 153 -17.32 -9.01 -19.99
CA PRO A 153 -18.56 -9.74 -19.69
C PRO A 153 -19.38 -10.04 -20.95
N GLU A 154 -19.42 -9.10 -21.89
CA GLU A 154 -20.17 -9.22 -23.14
C GLU A 154 -19.59 -10.32 -24.04
N ASN A 155 -18.27 -10.35 -24.21
CA ASN A 155 -17.60 -11.36 -25.04
C ASN A 155 -17.75 -12.76 -24.43
N ILE A 156 -17.61 -12.86 -23.11
CA ILE A 156 -17.79 -14.13 -22.38
C ILE A 156 -19.24 -14.60 -22.53
N GLN A 157 -20.21 -13.72 -22.34
CA GLN A 157 -21.64 -14.05 -22.44
C GLN A 157 -22.00 -14.49 -23.86
N ALA A 158 -21.58 -13.73 -24.88
CA ALA A 158 -21.85 -14.05 -26.29
C ALA A 158 -21.28 -15.42 -26.68
N TRP A 159 -20.08 -15.77 -26.19
CA TRP A 159 -19.50 -17.08 -26.41
C TRP A 159 -20.32 -18.19 -25.74
N PHE A 160 -20.72 -18.01 -24.48
CA PHE A 160 -21.54 -19.01 -23.76
C PHE A 160 -22.93 -19.18 -24.39
N ASP A 161 -23.54 -18.12 -24.89
CA ASP A 161 -24.84 -18.19 -25.57
C ASP A 161 -24.73 -18.95 -26.89
N ALA A 162 -23.68 -18.69 -27.68
CA ALA A 162 -23.40 -19.44 -28.91
C ALA A 162 -23.09 -20.92 -28.63
N PHE A 163 -22.27 -21.20 -27.61
CA PHE A 163 -21.93 -22.55 -27.17
C PHE A 163 -23.19 -23.32 -26.73
N ARG A 164 -24.02 -22.71 -25.88
CA ARG A 164 -25.27 -23.31 -25.40
C ARG A 164 -26.23 -23.62 -26.53
N THR A 165 -26.35 -22.72 -27.51
CA THR A 165 -27.20 -22.93 -28.70
C THR A 165 -26.78 -24.19 -29.45
N ARG A 166 -25.48 -24.35 -29.73
CA ARG A 166 -24.95 -25.53 -30.42
C ARG A 166 -25.09 -26.82 -29.61
N LEU A 167 -24.93 -26.73 -28.30
CA LEU A 167 -25.06 -27.89 -27.41
C LEU A 167 -26.49 -28.44 -27.42
N ILE A 168 -27.48 -27.56 -27.42
CA ILE A 168 -28.91 -27.92 -27.51
C ILE A 168 -29.25 -28.47 -28.90
N GLU A 169 -28.83 -27.79 -29.98
CA GLU A 169 -29.11 -28.21 -31.37
C GLU A 169 -28.59 -29.62 -31.68
N ARG A 170 -27.37 -29.92 -31.21
CA ARG A 170 -26.68 -31.18 -31.47
C ARG A 170 -27.04 -32.28 -30.48
N LYS A 171 -27.72 -31.94 -29.37
CA LYS A 171 -28.08 -32.86 -28.28
C LYS A 171 -26.87 -33.64 -27.74
N TYR A 172 -25.75 -32.95 -27.53
CA TYR A 172 -24.58 -33.57 -26.89
C TYR A 172 -24.93 -33.94 -25.45
N GLU A 173 -24.59 -35.16 -25.04
CA GLU A 173 -24.68 -35.55 -23.63
C GLU A 173 -23.48 -34.99 -22.88
N LEU A 174 -23.65 -34.71 -21.59
CA LEU A 174 -22.56 -34.17 -20.76
C LEU A 174 -21.40 -35.16 -20.65
N ASP A 175 -21.68 -36.46 -20.76
CA ASP A 175 -20.70 -37.53 -20.73
C ASP A 175 -19.79 -37.53 -21.97
N ASP A 176 -20.16 -36.81 -23.03
CA ASP A 176 -19.36 -36.64 -24.25
C ASP A 176 -18.52 -35.34 -24.25
N VAL A 177 -18.56 -34.57 -23.17
CA VAL A 177 -17.84 -33.29 -23.05
C VAL A 177 -16.56 -33.48 -22.25
N TYR A 178 -15.45 -33.60 -22.97
CA TYR A 178 -14.12 -33.73 -22.38
C TYR A 178 -13.43 -32.37 -22.30
N ASN A 179 -12.91 -32.03 -21.12
CA ASN A 179 -12.01 -30.89 -20.97
C ASN A 179 -10.58 -31.32 -21.32
N MET A 180 -9.92 -30.57 -22.20
CA MET A 180 -8.52 -30.76 -22.54
C MET A 180 -7.83 -29.40 -22.49
N ASP A 181 -6.81 -29.27 -21.65
CA ASP A 181 -5.98 -28.08 -21.56
C ASP A 181 -4.49 -28.46 -21.49
N GLU A 182 -3.65 -27.60 -22.05
CA GLU A 182 -2.20 -27.73 -21.93
C GLU A 182 -1.72 -26.84 -20.78
N THR A 183 -1.08 -27.45 -19.78
CA THR A 183 -0.43 -26.70 -18.70
C THR A 183 1.04 -26.51 -19.03
N GLY A 184 1.39 -25.33 -19.55
CA GLY A 184 2.79 -24.93 -19.75
C GLY A 184 3.48 -24.55 -18.44
N PHE A 185 4.55 -25.26 -18.07
CA PHE A 185 5.42 -24.87 -16.96
C PHE A 185 6.56 -23.98 -17.47
N GLY A 186 6.52 -22.70 -17.14
CA GLY A 186 7.63 -21.79 -17.40
C GLY A 186 8.76 -22.00 -16.41
N VAL A 187 9.86 -22.66 -16.81
CA VAL A 187 11.08 -22.76 -15.99
C VAL A 187 11.56 -21.34 -15.64
N GLY A 188 11.72 -21.06 -14.34
CA GLY A 188 12.13 -19.75 -13.83
C GLY A 188 11.02 -18.69 -13.69
N THR A 189 9.76 -19.00 -14.03
CA THR A 189 8.64 -18.06 -13.88
C THR A 189 7.75 -18.47 -12.70
N THR A 190 7.71 -17.66 -11.63
CA THR A 190 6.80 -17.92 -10.50
C THR A 190 5.38 -17.43 -10.83
N GLN A 191 4.40 -18.34 -10.82
CA GLN A 191 2.99 -18.02 -11.10
C GLN A 191 2.40 -17.02 -10.09
N SER A 192 2.85 -17.09 -8.83
CA SER A 192 2.43 -16.19 -7.76
C SER A 192 3.59 -15.37 -7.23
N THR A 193 3.43 -14.05 -7.14
CA THR A 193 4.43 -13.16 -6.53
C THR A 193 3.80 -12.39 -5.38
N ARG A 194 4.51 -12.27 -4.27
CA ARG A 194 4.11 -11.39 -3.15
C ARG A 194 4.28 -9.94 -3.61
N ILE A 195 3.20 -9.17 -3.52
CA ILE A 195 3.15 -7.76 -3.91
C ILE A 195 2.63 -6.89 -2.77
N ILE A 196 2.91 -5.60 -2.85
CA ILE A 196 2.40 -4.57 -1.95
C ILE A 196 1.51 -3.66 -2.80
N VAL A 197 0.25 -3.54 -2.41
CA VAL A 197 -0.77 -2.77 -3.12
C VAL A 197 -1.47 -1.81 -2.19
N ASP A 198 -2.02 -0.74 -2.77
CA ASP A 198 -2.98 0.10 -2.07
C ASP A 198 -4.26 -0.70 -1.78
N SER A 199 -4.62 -0.76 -0.50
CA SER A 199 -5.77 -1.49 0.04
C SER A 199 -7.13 -1.01 -0.45
N THR A 200 -7.19 0.20 -1.00
CA THR A 200 -8.41 0.78 -1.58
C THR A 200 -8.70 0.20 -2.97
N GLN A 201 -7.74 -0.46 -3.59
CA GLN A 201 -7.86 -1.00 -4.94
C GLN A 201 -8.42 -2.43 -4.94
N LYS A 202 -9.33 -2.72 -5.89
CA LYS A 202 -10.02 -4.02 -5.99
C LYS A 202 -9.26 -5.08 -6.78
N SER A 203 -8.23 -4.71 -7.54
CA SER A 203 -7.51 -5.62 -8.43
C SER A 203 -6.08 -5.88 -7.94
N ASN A 204 -5.75 -7.16 -7.78
CA ASN A 204 -4.43 -7.64 -7.34
C ASN A 204 -3.66 -8.35 -8.48
N TRP A 205 -4.02 -8.07 -9.73
CA TRP A 205 -3.47 -8.78 -10.89
C TRP A 205 -2.15 -8.18 -11.34
N LYS A 206 -1.19 -9.04 -11.67
CA LYS A 206 0.04 -8.66 -12.37
C LYS A 206 -0.18 -8.96 -13.84
N VAL A 207 -0.30 -7.92 -14.66
CA VAL A 207 -0.46 -8.09 -16.10
C VAL A 207 0.90 -8.41 -16.70
N THR A 208 1.00 -9.55 -17.38
CA THR A 208 2.20 -9.95 -18.13
C THR A 208 1.91 -9.88 -19.62
N ALA A 209 2.87 -9.40 -20.41
CA ALA A 209 2.79 -9.55 -21.86
C ALA A 209 2.67 -11.04 -22.18
N GLY A 210 1.73 -11.41 -23.06
CA GLY A 210 1.58 -12.79 -23.51
C GLY A 210 2.89 -13.30 -24.11
N LYS A 211 3.18 -14.59 -23.92
CA LYS A 211 4.25 -15.23 -24.68
C LYS A 211 3.83 -15.25 -26.14
N GLN A 212 4.68 -14.75 -27.04
CA GLN A 212 4.56 -15.11 -28.44
C GLN A 212 5.05 -16.56 -28.53
N GLU A 213 4.11 -17.47 -28.77
CA GLU A 213 4.43 -18.78 -29.36
C GLU A 213 4.72 -18.64 -30.85
#